data_AF-A0A7R9WX63-F1
#
_entry.id   AF-A0A7R9WX63-F1
#
_cell.length_a   1.000
_cell.length_b   1.000
_cell.length_c   1.000
_cell.angle_alpha   90.00
_cell.angle_beta   90.00
_cell.angle_gamma   90.00
#
_symmetry.space_group_name_H-M   'P 1'
#
loop_
_entity.id
_entity.type
_entity.pdbx_description
1 polymer ?
#
loop_
_entity_poly.entity_id
_entity_poly.type
_entity_poly.pdbx_seq_one_letter_code
_entity_poly.pdbx_strand_id
1 'polypeptide(L)'
;EKQTPLALVHVELWYWWMAVWLLGNLARATFVGSSDHMWPFSYNQCDPKTRVSQEISACSQVNHFGLTSNRGRGAPEIDIIEAMQGDKEKLPNTNITRPYQSASLQLAPGVPRGRPILGKPPRKGHWYEGMQYSNRSTSRSELNPFFYGVTLVHEPKRYTYQADALSANLQLTSTFYEEQHIFRVEWEPPEEDGSGGYIKWYTDEVFIYGIDGANLNITGTEIPSEPMYLLMNTAVSKNWGFPMPCPEGCDCACFNCDDLDCMCGLPEGYCDNLPASFDIEYVRVYQAMTEDKHIQGCSPQKRPTALFIKGHEDRYKSKEQKYPLLPVEKGGASCNTDADCGGTTMGSCLLDGRCKCKEGHTGPTCLAHDGSYLKKWNTTIIRDTLPESKMHVPNS
;
A
#
# COMPACT_ATOMS: atom_id res chain seq x y z
N GLU A 1 23.67 -0.35 -41.16
CA GLU A 1 23.96 0.99 -40.60
C GLU A 1 24.12 0.88 -39.10
N LYS A 2 25.08 1.60 -38.51
CA LYS A 2 25.34 1.59 -37.07
C LYS A 2 24.28 2.45 -36.39
N GLN A 3 23.42 1.82 -35.61
CA GLN A 3 22.49 2.50 -34.70
C GLN A 3 23.33 3.10 -33.57
N THR A 4 23.41 4.41 -33.53
CA THR A 4 23.93 5.19 -32.41
C THR A 4 23.10 4.87 -31.17
N PRO A 5 23.71 4.52 -30.02
CA PRO A 5 22.97 4.47 -28.77
C PRO A 5 22.55 5.91 -28.45
N LEU A 6 21.25 6.15 -28.39
CA LEU A 6 20.70 7.33 -27.73
C LEU A 6 21.23 7.30 -26.30
N ALA A 7 22.01 8.32 -25.95
CA ALA A 7 22.53 8.52 -24.63
C ALA A 7 21.37 8.46 -23.63
N LEU A 8 21.45 7.53 -22.69
CA LEU A 8 20.77 7.62 -21.40
C LEU A 8 21.25 8.91 -20.74
N VAL A 9 20.47 9.98 -20.88
CA VAL A 9 20.66 11.19 -20.09
C VAL A 9 20.15 10.82 -18.69
N HIS A 10 21.08 10.70 -17.74
CA HIS A 10 20.80 10.57 -16.33
C HIS A 10 19.90 11.71 -15.86
N VAL A 11 18.68 11.39 -15.42
CA VAL A 11 17.79 12.34 -14.76
C VAL A 11 17.06 11.66 -13.58
N GLU A 12 17.83 11.26 -12.58
CA GLU A 12 17.69 11.72 -11.19
C GLU A 12 16.27 12.22 -10.76
N LEU A 13 15.50 11.48 -9.96
CA LEU A 13 14.05 11.70 -9.68
C LEU A 13 13.78 12.38 -8.32
N TRP A 14 14.17 13.65 -8.17
CA TRP A 14 14.37 14.34 -6.89
C TRP A 14 13.12 14.65 -6.01
N TYR A 15 11.89 14.50 -6.50
CA TYR A 15 10.65 14.97 -5.81
C TYR A 15 9.45 14.02 -5.91
N TRP A 16 9.71 12.83 -6.44
CA TRP A 16 8.70 11.82 -6.64
C TRP A 16 8.71 10.85 -5.47
N TRP A 17 7.56 10.74 -4.82
CA TRP A 17 7.30 9.73 -3.82
C TRP A 17 6.82 8.47 -4.52
N MET A 18 7.78 7.61 -4.83
CA MET A 18 7.51 6.26 -5.32
C MET A 18 7.10 5.41 -4.12
N ALA A 19 5.89 4.86 -4.17
CA ALA A 19 5.36 4.04 -3.11
C ALA A 19 4.80 2.72 -3.65
N VAL A 20 5.14 1.64 -2.97
CA VAL A 20 4.48 0.34 -3.10
C VAL A 20 4.03 -0.08 -1.71
N TRP A 21 2.75 -0.35 -1.56
CA TRP A 21 2.13 -0.56 -0.26
C TRP A 21 0.89 -1.43 -0.36
N LEU A 22 0.45 -1.99 0.77
CA LEU A 22 -0.77 -2.76 0.86
C LEU A 22 -1.77 -2.05 1.77
N LEU A 23 -3.04 -2.10 1.40
CA LEU A 23 -4.16 -1.63 2.23
C LEU A 23 -5.15 -2.77 2.48
N GLY A 24 -5.62 -2.89 3.71
CA GLY A 24 -6.73 -3.78 4.03
C GLY A 24 -7.97 -3.43 3.22
N ASN A 25 -8.56 -4.42 2.56
CA ASN A 25 -9.53 -4.20 1.50
C ASN A 25 -10.94 -3.81 1.97
N LEU A 26 -11.12 -3.57 3.26
CA LEU A 26 -12.27 -2.87 3.80
C LEU A 26 -12.15 -1.35 3.64
N ALA A 27 -10.99 -0.82 3.26
CA ALA A 27 -10.86 0.54 2.75
C ALA A 27 -10.49 0.51 1.27
N ARG A 28 -10.77 1.62 0.57
CA ARG A 28 -10.36 1.87 -0.81
C ARG A 28 -9.48 3.11 -0.84
N ALA A 29 -8.27 2.94 -1.37
CA ALA A 29 -7.31 4.02 -1.56
C ALA A 29 -7.95 5.16 -2.37
N THR A 30 -7.63 6.40 -2.01
CA THR A 30 -8.24 7.65 -2.52
C THR A 30 -9.70 7.91 -2.11
N PHE A 31 -10.37 6.98 -1.41
CA PHE A 31 -11.73 7.15 -0.89
C PHE A 31 -11.72 7.27 0.63
N VAL A 32 -11.45 8.48 1.13
CA VAL A 32 -11.32 8.77 2.58
C VAL A 32 -12.54 8.31 3.40
N GLY A 33 -13.75 8.39 2.82
CA GLY A 33 -14.97 7.92 3.49
C GLY A 33 -14.98 6.42 3.78
N SER A 34 -14.22 5.61 3.03
CA SER A 34 -14.08 4.17 3.28
C SER A 34 -12.99 3.81 4.29
N SER A 35 -12.03 4.70 4.51
CA SER A 35 -10.94 4.51 5.47
C SER A 35 -11.26 5.06 6.86
N ASP A 36 -12.23 5.96 6.97
CA ASP A 36 -12.66 6.55 8.24
C ASP A 36 -13.09 5.47 9.23
N HIS A 37 -12.55 5.49 10.46
CA HIS A 37 -12.77 4.48 11.50
C HIS A 37 -12.42 3.03 11.12
N MET A 38 -11.75 2.83 9.99
CA MET A 38 -11.28 1.53 9.48
C MET A 38 -9.76 1.46 9.45
N TRP A 39 -9.10 2.51 8.97
CA TRP A 39 -7.66 2.60 8.87
C TRP A 39 -7.04 3.17 10.15
N PRO A 40 -5.90 2.67 10.64
CA PRO A 40 -5.21 1.44 10.26
C PRO A 40 -5.52 0.30 11.25
N PHE A 41 -6.79 0.04 11.57
CA PHE A 41 -7.13 -0.94 12.61
C PHE A 41 -6.68 -2.36 12.23
N SER A 42 -5.92 -2.98 13.13
CA SER A 42 -5.57 -4.41 13.14
C SER A 42 -5.81 -4.93 14.56
N TYR A 43 -7.10 -4.99 14.93
CA TYR A 43 -7.52 -5.14 16.33
C TYR A 43 -8.81 -5.93 16.46
N ASN A 44 -8.78 -6.98 17.27
CA ASN A 44 -9.88 -7.93 17.43
C ASN A 44 -10.24 -8.15 18.92
N GLN A 45 -10.24 -7.09 19.74
CA GLN A 45 -10.65 -7.18 21.14
C GLN A 45 -11.80 -6.22 21.44
N CYS A 46 -12.72 -6.64 22.30
CA CYS A 46 -13.78 -5.75 22.77
C CYS A 46 -13.23 -4.84 23.88
N ASP A 47 -12.71 -3.68 23.47
CA ASP A 47 -12.34 -2.59 24.38
C ASP A 47 -13.37 -1.45 24.29
N PRO A 48 -14.03 -1.08 25.40
CA PRO A 48 -14.92 0.08 25.45
C PRO A 48 -14.31 1.40 24.93
N LYS A 49 -12.98 1.56 24.98
CA LYS A 49 -12.28 2.77 24.52
C LYS A 49 -12.20 2.86 23.00
N THR A 50 -12.01 1.73 22.31
CA THR A 50 -11.91 1.69 20.84
C THR A 50 -13.25 1.39 20.19
N ARG A 51 -14.24 0.90 20.96
CA ARG A 51 -15.58 0.52 20.48
C ARG A 51 -16.25 1.55 19.56
N VAL A 52 -16.09 2.84 19.84
CA VAL A 52 -16.72 3.89 19.04
C VAL A 52 -15.83 4.33 17.88
N SER A 53 -14.52 4.15 17.97
CA SER A 53 -13.54 4.63 16.98
C SER A 53 -13.21 3.59 15.91
N GLN A 54 -13.49 2.31 16.16
CA GLN A 54 -13.39 1.21 15.20
C GLN A 54 -14.79 0.88 14.67
N GLU A 55 -15.03 1.09 13.37
CA GLU A 55 -16.36 0.88 12.75
C GLU A 55 -16.84 -0.57 12.90
N ILE A 56 -15.94 -1.53 12.69
CA ILE A 56 -16.24 -2.96 12.90
C ILE A 56 -15.55 -3.41 14.18
N SER A 57 -16.21 -3.21 15.31
CA SER A 57 -15.69 -3.54 16.64
C SER A 57 -16.05 -4.95 17.10
N ALA A 58 -15.12 -5.61 17.80
CA ALA A 58 -15.37 -6.87 18.51
C ALA A 58 -16.38 -6.75 19.66
N CYS A 59 -16.80 -5.54 20.04
CA CYS A 59 -17.90 -5.35 21.00
C CYS A 59 -19.30 -5.54 20.38
N SER A 60 -19.39 -5.66 19.06
CA SER A 60 -20.65 -5.83 18.35
C SER A 60 -21.13 -7.28 18.42
N GLN A 61 -22.16 -7.52 19.24
CA GLN A 61 -22.78 -8.84 19.40
C GLN A 61 -23.69 -9.21 18.23
N VAL A 62 -24.23 -8.20 17.53
CA VAL A 62 -25.09 -8.38 16.36
C VAL A 62 -24.25 -8.33 15.10
N ASN A 63 -24.54 -9.23 14.16
CA ASN A 63 -23.94 -9.23 12.85
C ASN A 63 -24.78 -8.45 11.84
N HIS A 64 -24.11 -7.62 11.04
CA HIS A 64 -24.68 -6.97 9.87
C HIS A 64 -23.75 -7.21 8.68
N PHE A 65 -24.29 -7.16 7.47
CA PHE A 65 -23.50 -7.19 6.23
C PHE A 65 -22.54 -8.39 6.11
N GLY A 66 -22.96 -9.56 6.59
CA GLY A 66 -22.17 -10.79 6.54
C GLY A 66 -20.98 -10.87 7.48
N LEU A 67 -20.80 -9.89 8.39
CA LEU A 67 -19.73 -9.89 9.38
C LEU A 67 -19.97 -10.90 10.50
N THR A 68 -18.91 -11.34 11.16
CA THR A 68 -18.99 -12.25 12.31
C THR A 68 -19.20 -11.44 13.59
N SER A 69 -20.12 -11.88 14.46
CA SER A 69 -20.31 -11.29 15.80
C SER A 69 -19.03 -11.37 16.64
N ASN A 70 -18.83 -10.37 17.49
CA ASN A 70 -17.68 -10.25 18.39
C ASN A 70 -16.32 -10.30 17.69
N ARG A 71 -16.25 -9.85 16.43
CA ARG A 71 -15.02 -9.83 15.65
C ARG A 71 -14.69 -8.42 15.18
N GLY A 72 -13.59 -7.89 15.68
CA GLY A 72 -13.02 -6.62 15.24
C GLY A 72 -12.34 -6.77 13.89
N ARG A 73 -12.51 -5.78 13.02
CA ARG A 73 -11.96 -5.74 11.67
C ARG A 73 -11.47 -4.33 11.35
N GLY A 74 -10.67 -4.18 10.32
CA GLY A 74 -10.15 -2.88 9.91
C GLY A 74 -9.48 -2.89 8.56
N ALA A 75 -8.72 -1.85 8.29
CA ALA A 75 -7.94 -1.69 7.07
C ALA A 75 -6.50 -1.27 7.42
N PRO A 76 -5.64 -2.19 7.89
CA PRO A 76 -4.25 -1.88 8.20
C PRO A 76 -3.48 -1.52 6.93
N GLU A 77 -2.30 -0.92 7.10
CA GLU A 77 -1.43 -0.48 6.01
C GLU A 77 -0.01 -1.02 6.20
N ILE A 78 0.56 -1.53 5.10
CA ILE A 78 1.93 -2.07 5.04
C ILE A 78 2.64 -1.37 3.88
N ASP A 79 3.61 -0.54 4.19
CA ASP A 79 4.44 0.14 3.20
C ASP A 79 5.65 -0.75 2.90
N ILE A 80 5.71 -1.30 1.68
CA ILE A 80 6.84 -2.14 1.22
C ILE A 80 8.05 -1.24 0.95
N ILE A 81 7.81 -0.17 0.19
CA ILE A 81 8.80 0.86 -0.12
C ILE A 81 8.13 2.21 -0.25
N GLU A 82 8.76 3.20 0.39
CA GLU A 82 8.58 4.61 0.16
C GLU A 82 9.97 5.23 -0.06
N ALA A 83 10.30 5.53 -1.30
CA ALA A 83 11.64 6.02 -1.64
C ALA A 83 11.73 7.53 -1.46
N MET A 84 12.77 7.98 -0.76
CA MET A 84 13.13 9.38 -0.61
C MET A 84 14.46 9.63 -1.32
N GLN A 85 14.34 10.22 -2.49
CA GLN A 85 15.48 10.65 -3.29
C GLN A 85 16.00 11.99 -2.77
N GLY A 86 17.15 12.42 -3.29
CA GLY A 86 17.64 13.77 -3.05
C GLY A 86 19.08 13.83 -2.57
N ASP A 87 19.54 15.07 -2.44
CA ASP A 87 20.93 15.40 -2.14
C ASP A 87 21.28 14.87 -0.78
N LYS A 88 22.55 14.47 -0.63
CA LYS A 88 23.07 13.92 0.60
C LYS A 88 22.87 14.90 1.76
N GLU A 89 21.78 14.69 2.47
CA GLU A 89 21.41 15.43 3.67
C GLU A 89 21.22 14.43 4.80
N LYS A 90 21.88 14.70 5.94
CA LYS A 90 21.81 13.81 7.10
C LYS A 90 20.48 14.00 7.82
N LEU A 91 19.78 12.89 7.99
CA LEU A 91 18.55 12.87 8.76
C LEU A 91 18.86 13.08 10.27
N PRO A 92 18.18 14.03 10.94
CA PRO A 92 18.36 14.28 12.38
C PRO A 92 18.30 13.02 13.26
N ASN A 93 19.29 12.88 14.16
CA ASN A 93 19.39 11.79 15.13
C ASN A 93 19.45 10.36 14.53
N THR A 94 19.84 10.23 13.26
CA THR A 94 20.17 8.94 12.62
C THR A 94 21.55 9.01 11.96
N ASN A 95 22.04 7.89 11.42
CA ASN A 95 23.17 7.84 10.50
C ASN A 95 22.75 7.74 9.03
N ILE A 96 21.46 7.87 8.75
CA ILE A 96 20.90 7.83 7.40
C ILE A 96 21.03 9.22 6.76
N THR A 97 21.40 9.23 5.49
CA THR A 97 21.33 10.41 4.61
C THR A 97 20.44 10.10 3.42
N ARG A 98 19.92 11.11 2.74
CA ARG A 98 19.34 10.87 1.40
C ARG A 98 20.42 10.37 0.41
N PRO A 99 20.03 9.54 -0.58
CA PRO A 99 18.72 8.91 -0.71
C PRO A 99 18.51 7.76 0.29
N TYR A 100 17.26 7.49 0.66
CA TYR A 100 16.89 6.38 1.53
C TYR A 100 15.53 5.79 1.16
N GLN A 101 15.29 4.55 1.55
CA GLN A 101 13.99 3.88 1.48
C GLN A 101 13.39 3.87 2.88
N SER A 102 12.12 4.23 3.02
CA SER A 102 11.29 3.96 4.20
C SER A 102 10.43 2.73 3.94
N ALA A 103 10.18 1.98 5.01
CA ALA A 103 9.22 0.88 5.03
C ALA A 103 8.52 0.88 6.38
N SER A 104 7.24 0.52 6.39
CA SER A 104 6.35 0.88 7.51
C SER A 104 5.21 -0.14 7.68
N LEU A 105 4.83 -0.38 8.94
CA LEU A 105 3.61 -1.07 9.33
C LEU A 105 2.78 -0.12 10.17
N GLN A 106 1.57 0.20 9.71
CA GLN A 106 0.69 1.13 10.40
C GLN A 106 -0.45 0.36 11.07
N LEU A 107 -0.66 0.63 12.36
CA LEU A 107 -1.59 -0.12 13.21
C LEU A 107 -2.36 0.78 14.15
N ALA A 108 -3.62 0.42 14.40
CA ALA A 108 -4.45 0.96 15.46
C ALA A 108 -5.16 -0.17 16.23
N PRO A 109 -5.37 0.00 17.56
CA PRO A 109 -4.96 1.14 18.38
C PRO A 109 -3.45 1.21 18.62
N GLY A 110 -2.92 2.43 18.68
CA GLY A 110 -1.53 2.72 18.99
C GLY A 110 -1.26 3.02 20.46
N VAL A 111 0.02 3.13 20.84
CA VAL A 111 0.47 3.39 22.22
C VAL A 111 -0.04 4.78 22.67
N PRO A 112 -0.94 4.84 23.67
CA PRO A 112 -1.67 6.06 23.97
C PRO A 112 -0.88 7.06 24.83
N ARG A 113 0.16 6.61 25.54
CA ARG A 113 0.96 7.44 26.47
C ARG A 113 2.43 7.08 26.38
N GLY A 114 3.29 8.06 26.61
CA GLY A 114 4.74 7.84 26.58
C GLY A 114 5.28 7.54 25.18
N ARG A 115 4.65 8.11 24.15
CA ARG A 115 5.14 8.03 22.77
C ARG A 115 6.53 8.66 22.66
N PRO A 116 7.38 8.17 21.74
CA PRO A 116 8.64 8.84 21.45
C PRO A 116 8.40 10.26 20.92
N ILE A 117 9.38 11.13 21.14
CA ILE A 117 9.38 12.49 20.59
C ILE A 117 9.84 12.39 19.15
N LEU A 118 9.14 13.03 18.20
CA LEU A 118 9.56 13.06 16.80
C LEU A 118 11.00 13.55 16.67
N GLY A 119 11.77 12.85 15.84
CA GLY A 119 13.18 13.02 15.64
C GLY A 119 14.05 12.45 16.77
N LYS A 120 13.53 11.86 17.85
CA LYS A 120 14.32 11.29 18.95
C LYS A 120 14.05 9.79 19.11
N PRO A 121 15.09 8.98 19.41
CA PRO A 121 14.91 7.55 19.63
C PRO A 121 14.00 7.28 20.84
N PRO A 122 13.24 6.16 20.83
CA PRO A 122 12.45 5.72 21.97
C PRO A 122 13.30 5.47 23.21
N ARG A 123 12.68 5.61 24.38
CA ARG A 123 13.31 5.20 25.65
C ARG A 123 13.31 3.67 25.75
N LYS A 124 14.33 3.11 26.41
CA LYS A 124 14.37 1.67 26.74
C LYS A 124 13.08 1.26 27.49
N GLY A 125 12.50 0.11 27.15
CA GLY A 125 11.23 -0.36 27.72
C GLY A 125 9.97 0.33 27.19
N HIS A 126 10.08 1.22 26.22
CA HIS A 126 8.95 1.94 25.62
C HIS A 126 8.91 1.71 24.11
N TRP A 127 7.70 1.77 23.54
CA TRP A 127 7.47 1.82 22.09
C TRP A 127 8.13 0.66 21.31
N TYR A 128 7.46 -0.50 21.30
CA TYR A 128 7.81 -1.68 20.47
C TYR A 128 9.31 -2.07 20.51
N GLU A 129 9.87 -2.24 21.71
CA GLU A 129 11.31 -2.46 21.93
C GLU A 129 11.88 -3.71 21.23
N GLY A 130 11.07 -4.72 20.91
CA GLY A 130 11.52 -5.94 20.22
C GLY A 130 11.46 -5.88 18.69
N MET A 131 11.38 -4.68 18.09
CA MET A 131 11.64 -4.54 16.65
C MET A 131 13.08 -4.94 16.32
N GLN A 132 13.21 -5.77 15.29
CA GLN A 132 14.48 -6.27 14.79
C GLN A 132 14.97 -5.37 13.67
N TYR A 133 16.26 -5.05 13.66
CA TYR A 133 16.89 -4.27 12.59
C TYR A 133 18.09 -5.04 12.05
N SER A 134 18.46 -4.71 10.82
CA SER A 134 19.66 -5.25 10.22
C SER A 134 20.92 -4.88 11.01
N ASN A 135 21.95 -5.72 10.91
CA ASN A 135 23.24 -5.39 11.49
C ASN A 135 23.92 -4.30 10.64
N ARG A 136 24.54 -3.32 11.30
CA ARG A 136 25.27 -2.22 10.66
C ARG A 136 26.36 -2.67 9.69
N SER A 137 26.88 -3.89 9.85
CA SER A 137 27.87 -4.48 8.96
C SER A 137 27.28 -5.00 7.64
N THR A 138 25.98 -5.29 7.58
CA THR A 138 25.30 -5.84 6.39
C THR A 138 24.43 -4.80 5.69
N SER A 139 23.81 -3.89 6.44
CA SER A 139 23.16 -2.71 5.89
C SER A 139 22.98 -1.61 6.92
N ARG A 140 22.85 -0.37 6.43
CA ARG A 140 22.53 0.79 7.27
C ARG A 140 21.02 0.98 7.31
N SER A 141 20.31 0.06 7.95
CA SER A 141 18.90 0.24 8.31
C SER A 141 18.80 0.76 9.74
N GLU A 142 18.01 1.80 9.96
CA GLU A 142 17.76 2.36 11.30
C GLU A 142 16.26 2.64 11.48
N LEU A 143 15.76 2.59 12.73
CA LEU A 143 14.41 3.05 13.09
C LEU A 143 14.15 4.43 12.45
N ASN A 144 12.97 4.63 11.88
CA ASN A 144 12.57 5.94 11.36
C ASN A 144 12.07 6.83 12.53
N PRO A 145 12.83 7.85 12.97
CA PRO A 145 12.39 8.68 14.09
C PRO A 145 11.47 9.83 13.66
N PHE A 146 11.23 10.03 12.36
CA PHE A 146 10.45 11.15 11.85
C PHE A 146 8.96 10.89 11.84
N PHE A 147 8.56 9.62 11.97
CA PHE A 147 7.16 9.25 12.01
C PHE A 147 6.94 8.01 12.86
N TYR A 148 6.41 8.23 14.06
CA TYR A 148 5.95 7.17 14.97
C TYR A 148 4.44 6.93 14.84
N GLY A 149 3.78 7.43 13.80
CA GLY A 149 2.31 7.49 13.72
C GLY A 149 1.73 8.73 14.39
N VAL A 150 0.40 8.82 14.41
CA VAL A 150 -0.33 10.06 14.69
C VAL A 150 -1.60 9.81 15.51
N THR A 151 -1.99 10.79 16.33
CA THR A 151 -3.33 10.80 16.92
C THR A 151 -4.33 11.24 15.86
N LEU A 152 -5.23 10.34 15.47
CA LEU A 152 -6.26 10.62 14.46
C LEU A 152 -7.44 11.27 15.16
N VAL A 153 -7.51 12.60 15.02
CA VAL A 153 -8.53 13.44 15.67
C VAL A 153 -9.80 13.44 14.84
N HIS A 154 -10.90 13.04 15.45
CA HIS A 154 -12.24 13.04 14.84
C HIS A 154 -13.21 13.89 15.66
N GLU A 155 -14.25 14.39 15.00
CA GLU A 155 -15.36 15.07 15.65
C GLU A 155 -16.63 14.20 15.60
N PRO A 156 -17.29 13.95 16.76
CA PRO A 156 -16.90 14.37 18.10
C PRO A 156 -15.65 13.65 18.63
N LYS A 157 -14.87 14.33 19.48
CA LYS A 157 -13.59 13.82 20.06
C LYS A 157 -13.60 12.40 20.61
N ARG A 158 -14.76 11.87 21.03
CA ARG A 158 -14.90 10.47 21.47
C ARG A 158 -14.50 9.44 20.41
N TYR A 159 -14.53 9.82 19.13
CA TYR A 159 -14.12 8.99 18.00
C TYR A 159 -12.62 9.08 17.70
N THR A 160 -11.87 9.91 18.43
CA THR A 160 -10.41 10.03 18.28
C THR A 160 -9.73 8.73 18.72
N TYR A 161 -8.74 8.29 17.96
CA TYR A 161 -7.93 7.12 18.29
C TYR A 161 -6.47 7.34 17.94
N GLN A 162 -5.62 6.49 18.51
CA GLN A 162 -4.18 6.52 18.26
C GLN A 162 -3.84 5.53 17.16
N ALA A 163 -3.02 5.95 16.20
CA ALA A 163 -2.36 5.07 15.25
C ALA A 163 -0.85 5.15 15.40
N ASP A 164 -0.17 4.04 15.14
CA ASP A 164 1.27 3.87 15.24
C ASP A 164 1.83 3.49 13.89
N ALA A 165 2.99 4.04 13.55
CA ALA A 165 3.78 3.62 12.40
C ALA A 165 5.08 3.00 12.92
N LEU A 166 5.23 1.70 12.71
CA LEU A 166 6.40 0.93 13.07
C LEU A 166 7.25 0.84 11.81
N SER A 167 8.36 1.57 11.76
CA SER A 167 9.03 1.85 10.49
C SER A 167 10.55 1.93 10.60
N ALA A 168 11.22 1.70 9.48
CA ALA A 168 12.66 1.76 9.35
C ALA A 168 13.07 2.43 8.04
N ASN A 169 14.22 3.11 8.08
CA ASN A 169 14.85 3.72 6.93
C ASN A 169 16.11 2.92 6.56
N LEU A 170 16.16 2.44 5.31
CA LEU A 170 17.34 1.84 4.69
C LEU A 170 18.12 2.91 3.91
N GLN A 171 19.40 3.07 4.23
CA GLN A 171 20.29 3.91 3.43
C GLN A 171 20.44 3.35 2.01
N LEU A 172 20.16 4.17 1.00
CA LEU A 172 20.42 3.86 -0.40
C LEU A 172 21.72 4.51 -0.88
N THR A 173 22.26 4.03 -1.99
CA THR A 173 23.37 4.67 -2.70
C THR A 173 22.83 5.67 -3.73
N SER A 174 23.66 6.59 -4.21
CA SER A 174 23.29 7.51 -5.30
C SER A 174 22.96 6.76 -6.59
N THR A 175 23.60 5.60 -6.81
CA THR A 175 23.40 4.75 -8.00
C THR A 175 22.21 3.78 -7.87
N PHE A 176 21.47 3.79 -6.76
CA PHE A 176 20.35 2.85 -6.54
C PHE A 176 19.22 3.02 -7.57
N TYR A 177 19.13 4.16 -8.25
CA TYR A 177 18.11 4.39 -9.27
C TYR A 177 18.61 4.08 -10.69
N GLU A 178 19.84 3.58 -10.83
CA GLU A 178 20.43 3.18 -12.13
C GLU A 178 20.08 1.73 -12.50
N GLU A 179 19.62 0.93 -11.55
CA GLU A 179 19.34 -0.50 -11.72
C GLU A 179 17.98 -0.91 -11.12
N GLN A 180 17.50 -2.09 -11.47
CA GLN A 180 16.28 -2.67 -10.92
C GLN A 180 16.59 -3.39 -9.60
N HIS A 181 15.71 -3.23 -8.62
CA HIS A 181 15.87 -3.75 -7.26
C HIS A 181 14.71 -4.65 -6.85
N ILE A 182 14.98 -5.64 -6.00
CA ILE A 182 13.95 -6.56 -5.50
C ILE A 182 13.52 -6.12 -4.11
N PHE A 183 12.27 -5.68 -3.98
CA PHE A 183 11.62 -5.42 -2.71
C PHE A 183 10.79 -6.61 -2.28
N ARG A 184 10.99 -7.09 -1.05
CA ARG A 184 10.29 -8.27 -0.51
C ARG A 184 9.76 -7.98 0.89
N VAL A 185 8.49 -8.30 1.10
CA VAL A 185 7.89 -8.43 2.43
C VAL A 185 7.56 -9.89 2.65
N GLU A 186 8.05 -10.42 3.77
CA GLU A 186 7.61 -11.71 4.31
C GLU A 186 6.57 -11.42 5.39
N TRP A 187 5.37 -11.99 5.22
CA TRP A 187 4.23 -11.75 6.10
C TRP A 187 3.59 -13.08 6.46
N GLU A 188 3.59 -13.37 7.76
CA GLU A 188 2.91 -14.50 8.36
C GLU A 188 1.75 -13.96 9.21
N PRO A 189 0.49 -14.19 8.80
CA PRO A 189 -0.68 -13.79 9.59
C PRO A 189 -0.68 -14.45 10.98
N PRO A 190 -1.31 -13.81 11.98
CA PRO A 190 -1.49 -14.41 13.30
C PRO A 190 -2.48 -15.58 13.25
N GLU A 191 -2.53 -16.33 14.35
CA GLU A 191 -3.62 -17.26 14.62
C GLU A 191 -4.97 -16.54 14.76
N GLU A 192 -6.09 -17.27 14.76
CA GLU A 192 -7.42 -16.66 14.82
C GLU A 192 -7.68 -15.84 16.10
N ASP A 193 -6.94 -16.11 17.17
CA ASP A 193 -6.98 -15.37 18.44
C ASP A 193 -6.08 -14.12 18.44
N GLY A 194 -5.42 -13.83 17.32
CA GLY A 194 -4.52 -12.68 17.14
C GLY A 194 -3.10 -12.93 17.65
N SER A 195 -2.78 -14.13 18.14
CA SER A 195 -1.45 -14.45 18.65
C SER A 195 -0.48 -14.88 17.54
N GLY A 196 0.81 -14.65 17.77
CA GLY A 196 1.87 -15.03 16.83
C GLY A 196 1.93 -14.14 15.60
N GLY A 197 2.34 -14.73 14.47
CA GLY A 197 2.62 -14.01 13.23
C GLY A 197 3.88 -13.14 13.29
N TYR A 198 4.32 -12.71 12.11
CA TYR A 198 5.43 -11.77 11.96
C TYR A 198 5.32 -11.04 10.64
N ILE A 199 6.07 -9.94 10.53
CA ILE A 199 6.30 -9.27 9.25
C ILE A 199 7.73 -8.74 9.16
N LYS A 200 8.37 -8.92 8.01
CA LYS A 200 9.79 -8.61 7.76
C LYS A 200 9.99 -8.02 6.36
N TRP A 201 10.88 -7.05 6.25
CA TRP A 201 11.20 -6.37 5.00
C TRP A 201 12.62 -6.66 4.54
N TYR A 202 12.79 -6.77 3.23
CA TYR A 202 14.05 -6.99 2.55
C TYR A 202 14.13 -6.15 1.28
N THR A 203 15.33 -5.67 0.97
CA THR A 203 15.70 -5.09 -0.34
C THR A 203 16.94 -5.81 -0.82
N ASP A 204 16.93 -6.41 -2.02
CA ASP A 204 18.04 -7.18 -2.59
C ASP A 204 18.63 -8.23 -1.62
N GLU A 205 17.76 -9.03 -1.00
CA GLU A 205 18.11 -10.05 0.01
C GLU A 205 18.67 -9.49 1.33
N VAL A 206 18.81 -8.17 1.45
CA VAL A 206 19.23 -7.50 2.67
C VAL A 206 18.01 -7.29 3.57
N PHE A 207 18.00 -7.93 4.74
CA PHE A 207 17.03 -7.65 5.79
C PHE A 207 17.09 -6.16 6.20
N ILE A 208 15.94 -5.52 6.33
CA ILE A 208 15.82 -4.11 6.74
C ILE A 208 15.41 -4.04 8.21
N TYR A 209 14.21 -4.53 8.49
CA TYR A 209 13.64 -4.61 9.82
C TYR A 209 12.50 -5.63 9.84
N GLY A 210 12.03 -5.95 11.04
CA GLY A 210 10.87 -6.81 11.22
C GLY A 210 10.33 -6.78 12.64
N ILE A 211 9.12 -7.29 12.79
CA ILE A 211 8.44 -7.38 14.07
C ILE A 211 7.63 -8.68 14.17
N ASP A 212 7.73 -9.32 15.33
CA ASP A 212 6.90 -10.46 15.69
C ASP A 212 5.68 -9.99 16.48
N GLY A 213 4.53 -10.64 16.30
CA GLY A 213 3.25 -10.21 16.91
C GLY A 213 3.27 -10.13 18.43
N ALA A 214 4.15 -10.87 19.11
CA ALA A 214 4.34 -10.76 20.56
C ALA A 214 4.70 -9.33 21.03
N ASN A 215 5.33 -8.53 20.18
CA ASN A 215 5.67 -7.13 20.47
C ASN A 215 4.48 -6.18 20.38
N LEU A 216 3.37 -6.60 19.78
CA LEU A 216 2.15 -5.82 19.61
C LEU A 216 1.19 -5.93 20.81
N ASN A 217 1.48 -6.81 21.76
CA ASN A 217 0.68 -7.02 22.98
C ASN A 217 0.53 -5.75 23.85
N ILE A 218 1.43 -4.78 23.73
CA ILE A 218 1.36 -3.50 24.46
C ILE A 218 0.09 -2.70 24.13
N THR A 219 -0.43 -2.83 22.92
CA THR A 219 -1.67 -2.20 22.44
C THR A 219 -2.80 -3.21 22.22
N GLY A 220 -2.47 -4.51 22.19
CA GLY A 220 -3.40 -5.58 21.85
C GLY A 220 -3.72 -5.67 20.37
N THR A 221 -2.99 -4.93 19.52
CA THR A 221 -3.03 -5.09 18.06
C THR A 221 -2.40 -6.41 17.66
N GLU A 222 -2.76 -6.89 16.48
CA GLU A 222 -2.20 -8.11 15.89
C GLU A 222 -1.45 -7.78 14.60
N ILE A 223 -0.55 -8.68 14.18
CA ILE A 223 -0.02 -8.66 12.81
C ILE A 223 -1.23 -8.70 11.87
N PRO A 224 -1.28 -7.88 10.80
CA PRO A 224 -2.42 -7.85 9.91
C PRO A 224 -2.88 -9.24 9.49
N SER A 225 -4.18 -9.48 9.60
CA SER A 225 -4.86 -10.71 9.18
C SER A 225 -5.96 -10.44 8.15
N GLU A 226 -6.11 -9.19 7.74
CA GLU A 226 -7.09 -8.73 6.77
C GLU A 226 -6.67 -9.11 5.34
N PRO A 227 -7.61 -9.39 4.43
CA PRO A 227 -7.29 -9.45 3.01
C PRO A 227 -6.83 -8.06 2.57
N MET A 228 -5.67 -7.98 1.92
CA MET A 228 -5.09 -6.73 1.47
C MET A 228 -4.90 -6.75 -0.03
N TYR A 229 -4.87 -5.57 -0.63
CA TYR A 229 -4.56 -5.41 -2.05
C TYR A 229 -3.35 -4.49 -2.21
N LEU A 230 -2.57 -4.75 -3.25
CA LEU A 230 -1.33 -4.05 -3.55
C LEU A 230 -1.63 -2.75 -4.30
N LEU A 231 -0.96 -1.69 -3.89
CA LEU A 231 -1.02 -0.35 -4.45
C LEU A 231 0.38 0.07 -4.88
N MET A 232 0.45 0.71 -6.04
CA MET A 232 1.68 1.23 -6.63
C MET A 232 1.37 2.61 -7.15
N ASN A 233 2.12 3.61 -6.71
CA ASN A 233 1.93 4.98 -7.16
C ASN A 233 3.25 5.73 -7.25
N THR A 234 3.23 6.74 -8.11
CA THR A 234 4.25 7.78 -8.21
C THR A 234 3.54 9.09 -7.85
N ALA A 235 3.74 9.57 -6.63
CA ALA A 235 3.06 10.74 -6.10
C ALA A 235 4.01 11.93 -5.94
N VAL A 236 3.46 13.13 -5.82
CA VAL A 236 4.19 14.36 -5.47
C VAL A 236 3.52 14.96 -4.24
N SER A 237 4.31 15.35 -3.24
CA SER A 237 3.80 15.94 -2.00
C SER A 237 4.50 17.26 -1.71
N LYS A 238 3.72 18.34 -1.54
CA LYS A 238 4.23 19.67 -1.17
C LYS A 238 4.90 19.70 0.21
N ASN A 239 4.65 18.69 1.04
CA ASN A 239 5.28 18.59 2.36
C ASN A 239 6.69 17.98 2.27
N TRP A 240 7.12 17.52 1.09
CA TRP A 240 8.37 16.79 0.89
C TRP A 240 9.15 17.35 -0.29
N GLY A 241 10.29 18.00 -0.01
CA GLY A 241 11.21 18.51 -1.03
C GLY A 241 10.84 19.88 -1.62
N PHE A 242 9.64 20.40 -1.35
CA PHE A 242 9.24 21.75 -1.78
C PHE A 242 9.77 22.84 -0.85
N PRO A 243 10.11 24.04 -1.38
CA PRO A 243 10.57 25.15 -0.57
C PRO A 243 9.57 25.49 0.54
N MET A 244 10.05 25.53 1.78
CA MET A 244 9.29 26.01 2.94
C MET A 244 10.10 27.06 3.72
N PRO A 245 9.62 28.32 3.83
CA PRO A 245 8.35 28.84 3.28
C PRO A 245 8.37 28.97 1.75
N CYS A 246 7.19 29.08 1.15
CA CYS A 246 7.05 29.39 -0.29
C CYS A 246 7.81 30.69 -0.61
N PRO A 247 8.65 30.74 -1.67
CA PRO A 247 9.41 31.93 -1.99
C PRO A 247 8.51 33.10 -2.39
N GLU A 248 8.94 34.32 -2.09
CA GLU A 248 8.16 35.52 -2.36
C GLU A 248 7.96 35.72 -3.87
N GLY A 249 6.71 35.98 -4.28
CA GLY A 249 6.35 36.16 -5.69
C GLY A 249 6.09 34.86 -6.45
N CYS A 250 6.26 33.70 -5.83
CA CYS A 250 6.02 32.40 -6.46
C CYS A 250 4.62 31.85 -6.18
N ASP A 251 4.07 31.14 -7.15
CA ASP A 251 2.88 30.32 -6.98
C ASP A 251 3.25 28.86 -6.66
N CYS A 252 3.50 28.58 -5.37
CA CYS A 252 3.70 27.20 -4.89
C CYS A 252 2.41 26.35 -4.93
N ALA A 253 1.28 26.91 -5.39
CA ALA A 253 0.08 26.13 -5.67
C ALA A 253 0.18 25.40 -7.02
N CYS A 254 0.96 25.96 -7.95
CA CYS A 254 1.09 25.54 -9.33
C CYS A 254 2.20 24.47 -9.53
N PHE A 255 2.03 23.62 -10.55
CA PHE A 255 2.99 22.57 -10.96
C PHE A 255 3.30 22.58 -12.47
N ASN A 256 3.07 23.70 -13.13
CA ASN A 256 3.37 23.92 -14.54
C ASN A 256 4.83 24.32 -14.74
N CYS A 257 5.58 23.47 -15.46
CA CYS A 257 6.98 23.72 -15.79
C CYS A 257 7.20 24.76 -16.89
N ASP A 258 6.13 25.23 -17.54
CA ASP A 258 6.19 26.27 -18.58
C ASP A 258 5.85 27.68 -18.04
N ASP A 259 5.53 27.81 -16.75
CA ASP A 259 5.12 29.07 -16.11
C ASP A 259 6.20 29.55 -15.12
N LEU A 260 6.72 30.76 -15.32
CA LEU A 260 7.83 31.31 -14.52
C LEU A 260 7.45 31.56 -13.04
N ASP A 261 6.21 32.02 -12.78
CA ASP A 261 5.73 32.29 -11.42
C ASP A 261 5.55 30.96 -10.67
N CYS A 262 5.29 29.89 -11.41
CA CYS A 262 5.15 28.53 -10.92
C CYS A 262 6.51 27.88 -10.66
N MET A 263 7.43 27.97 -11.62
CA MET A 263 8.76 27.36 -11.56
C MET A 263 9.56 27.79 -10.33
N CYS A 264 9.47 29.06 -9.91
CA CYS A 264 10.21 29.52 -8.74
C CYS A 264 9.67 28.97 -7.41
N GLY A 265 8.44 28.42 -7.40
CA GLY A 265 7.86 27.67 -6.28
C GLY A 265 8.13 26.17 -6.33
N LEU A 266 8.72 25.68 -7.44
CA LEU A 266 9.13 24.29 -7.59
C LEU A 266 10.55 24.08 -7.07
N PRO A 267 10.86 22.87 -6.60
CA PRO A 267 12.22 22.51 -6.25
C PRO A 267 13.17 22.58 -7.46
N GLU A 268 14.46 22.84 -7.20
CA GLU A 268 15.49 22.88 -8.24
C GLU A 268 15.57 21.53 -8.99
N GLY A 269 15.58 21.56 -10.33
CA GLY A 269 15.61 20.37 -11.18
C GLY A 269 14.29 19.60 -11.28
N TYR A 270 13.20 20.02 -10.63
CA TYR A 270 11.90 19.31 -10.69
C TYR A 270 11.42 19.09 -12.13
N CYS A 271 11.47 20.16 -12.94
CA CYS A 271 10.97 20.15 -14.31
C CYS A 271 11.86 19.38 -15.28
N ASP A 272 13.17 19.35 -15.03
CA ASP A 272 14.11 18.59 -15.85
C ASP A 272 13.86 17.08 -15.72
N ASN A 273 13.31 16.64 -14.59
CA ASN A 273 12.98 15.24 -14.30
C ASN A 273 11.69 14.73 -14.97
N LEU A 274 11.05 15.55 -15.82
CA LEU A 274 9.83 15.18 -16.53
C LEU A 274 10.11 14.84 -18.01
N PRO A 275 9.53 13.74 -18.55
CA PRO A 275 8.68 12.77 -17.86
C PRO A 275 9.47 11.82 -16.96
N ALA A 276 8.89 11.50 -15.79
CA ALA A 276 9.40 10.53 -14.83
C ALA A 276 8.67 9.19 -14.94
N SER A 277 9.39 8.07 -14.87
CA SER A 277 8.79 6.73 -14.81
C SER A 277 9.16 5.98 -13.53
N PHE A 278 8.23 5.14 -13.08
CA PHE A 278 8.48 4.11 -12.08
C PHE A 278 8.25 2.76 -12.75
N ASP A 279 9.34 2.14 -13.18
CA ASP A 279 9.29 0.92 -13.96
C ASP A 279 9.21 -0.31 -13.05
N ILE A 280 8.25 -1.19 -13.34
CA ILE A 280 8.00 -2.42 -12.60
C ILE A 280 8.05 -3.58 -13.57
N GLU A 281 9.11 -4.39 -13.47
CA GLU A 281 9.27 -5.55 -14.34
C GLU A 281 8.27 -6.67 -13.98
N TYR A 282 8.14 -7.00 -12.70
CA TYR A 282 7.22 -8.05 -12.25
C TYR A 282 6.77 -7.87 -10.80
N VAL A 283 5.67 -8.56 -10.47
CA VAL A 283 5.16 -8.74 -9.11
C VAL A 283 4.94 -10.22 -8.88
N ARG A 284 5.42 -10.75 -7.76
CA ARG A 284 5.21 -12.15 -7.37
C ARG A 284 4.62 -12.23 -5.98
N VAL A 285 3.53 -12.99 -5.86
CA VAL A 285 2.87 -13.28 -4.59
C VAL A 285 2.99 -14.78 -4.33
N TYR A 286 3.54 -15.14 -3.18
CA TYR A 286 3.78 -16.52 -2.79
C TYR A 286 2.89 -16.90 -1.62
N GLN A 287 2.42 -18.15 -1.60
CA GLN A 287 1.66 -18.72 -0.50
C GLN A 287 2.13 -20.15 -0.25
N ALA A 288 2.30 -20.51 1.03
CA ALA A 288 2.57 -21.89 1.40
C ALA A 288 1.28 -22.72 1.27
N MET A 289 1.27 -23.71 0.38
CA MET A 289 0.08 -24.51 0.05
C MET A 289 -0.45 -25.35 1.22
N THR A 290 0.41 -25.63 2.21
CA THR A 290 0.10 -26.42 3.39
C THR A 290 -0.26 -25.57 4.60
N GLU A 291 -0.27 -24.24 4.46
CA GLU A 291 -0.58 -23.32 5.55
C GLU A 291 -2.01 -22.80 5.39
N ASP A 292 -2.88 -23.10 6.35
CA ASP A 292 -4.30 -22.76 6.31
C ASP A 292 -4.56 -21.28 6.62
N LYS A 293 -3.59 -20.56 7.19
CA LYS A 293 -3.64 -19.11 7.38
C LYS A 293 -3.42 -18.33 6.07
N HIS A 294 -2.75 -18.93 5.09
CA HIS A 294 -2.49 -18.29 3.80
C HIS A 294 -3.70 -18.42 2.87
N ILE A 295 -4.58 -17.43 2.93
CA ILE A 295 -5.81 -17.41 2.14
C ILE A 295 -5.77 -16.26 1.14
N GLN A 296 -5.78 -16.57 -0.15
CA GLN A 296 -6.00 -15.58 -1.21
C GLN A 296 -7.49 -15.35 -1.46
N GLY A 297 -7.89 -14.10 -1.60
CA GLY A 297 -9.23 -13.72 -2.05
C GLY A 297 -9.69 -12.40 -1.45
N CYS A 298 -10.64 -11.75 -2.11
CA CYS A 298 -11.14 -10.44 -1.66
C CYS A 298 -12.14 -10.55 -0.50
N SER A 299 -12.90 -11.63 -0.38
CA SER A 299 -13.86 -11.81 0.71
C SER A 299 -13.81 -13.23 1.29
N PRO A 300 -12.70 -13.64 1.92
CA PRO A 300 -12.57 -14.96 2.54
C PRO A 300 -13.65 -15.21 3.59
N GLN A 301 -14.02 -16.48 3.80
CA GLN A 301 -15.06 -16.85 4.77
C GLN A 301 -14.76 -16.34 6.19
N LYS A 302 -13.50 -16.36 6.60
CA LYS A 302 -13.06 -15.88 7.92
C LYS A 302 -12.90 -14.36 8.01
N ARG A 303 -12.90 -13.67 6.86
CA ARG A 303 -12.70 -12.22 6.72
C ARG A 303 -13.65 -11.67 5.64
N PRO A 304 -14.97 -11.80 5.81
CA PRO A 304 -15.93 -11.35 4.79
C PRO A 304 -15.89 -9.82 4.65
N THR A 305 -16.01 -9.34 3.42
CA THR A 305 -15.92 -7.90 3.07
C THR A 305 -16.95 -7.48 2.03
N ALA A 306 -17.33 -8.37 1.11
CA ALA A 306 -18.16 -8.02 -0.06
C ALA A 306 -19.51 -7.41 0.33
N LEU A 307 -20.22 -8.02 1.29
CA LEU A 307 -21.51 -7.52 1.75
C LEU A 307 -21.39 -6.20 2.54
N PHE A 308 -20.28 -6.00 3.26
CA PHE A 308 -20.01 -4.74 3.95
C PHE A 308 -19.83 -3.60 2.96
N ILE A 309 -18.98 -3.78 1.95
CA ILE A 309 -18.75 -2.77 0.90
C ILE A 309 -20.05 -2.48 0.15
N LYS A 310 -20.83 -3.52 -0.20
CA LYS A 310 -22.13 -3.36 -0.85
C LYS A 310 -23.13 -2.55 -0.01
N GLY A 311 -23.15 -2.78 1.31
CA GLY A 311 -23.99 -2.02 2.25
C GLY A 311 -23.57 -0.57 2.46
N HIS A 312 -22.36 -0.21 2.04
CA HIS A 312 -21.75 1.11 2.23
C HIS A 312 -21.23 1.70 0.92
N GLU A 313 -21.81 1.33 -0.22
CA GLU A 313 -21.24 1.59 -1.55
C GLU A 313 -20.86 3.05 -1.81
N ASP A 314 -21.62 4.00 -1.24
CA ASP A 314 -21.39 5.44 -1.38
C ASP A 314 -20.06 5.90 -0.77
N ARG A 315 -19.49 5.15 0.19
CA ARG A 315 -18.16 5.41 0.76
C ARG A 315 -17.03 4.97 -0.17
N TYR A 316 -17.33 4.13 -1.16
CA TYR A 316 -16.35 3.46 -2.01
C TYR A 316 -16.48 3.87 -3.49
N LYS A 317 -17.30 4.86 -3.86
CA LYS A 317 -17.46 5.28 -5.26
C LYS A 317 -17.56 6.79 -5.39
N SER A 318 -17.08 7.34 -6.50
CA SER A 318 -17.33 8.75 -6.85
C SER A 318 -18.75 8.89 -7.40
N LYS A 319 -19.24 10.12 -7.57
CA LYS A 319 -20.59 10.37 -8.12
C LYS A 319 -20.73 9.86 -9.56
N GLU A 320 -19.63 9.81 -10.30
CA GLU A 320 -19.54 9.37 -11.68
C GLU A 320 -19.44 7.84 -11.79
N GLN A 321 -18.99 7.17 -10.73
CA GLN A 321 -18.83 5.73 -10.70
C GLN A 321 -20.16 5.04 -10.39
N LYS A 322 -20.60 4.15 -11.29
CA LYS A 322 -21.81 3.36 -11.08
C LYS A 322 -21.66 2.33 -9.95
N TYR A 323 -20.46 1.75 -9.81
CA TYR A 323 -20.17 0.70 -8.84
C TYR A 323 -18.88 1.04 -8.05
N PRO A 324 -18.78 0.61 -6.78
CA PRO A 324 -17.62 0.89 -5.94
C PRO A 324 -16.35 0.15 -6.36
N LEU A 325 -16.50 -1.04 -6.95
CA LEU A 325 -15.40 -1.85 -7.46
C LEU A 325 -15.61 -2.06 -8.95
N LEU A 326 -14.60 -1.69 -9.74
CA LEU A 326 -14.57 -1.97 -11.17
C LEU A 326 -14.09 -3.41 -11.38
N PRO A 327 -14.61 -4.11 -12.41
CA PRO A 327 -14.06 -5.42 -12.78
C PRO A 327 -12.61 -5.26 -13.23
N VAL A 328 -11.81 -6.32 -13.05
CA VAL A 328 -10.46 -6.38 -13.61
C VAL A 328 -10.56 -6.27 -15.13
N GLU A 329 -9.79 -5.36 -15.72
CA GLU A 329 -9.75 -5.20 -17.18
C GLU A 329 -9.18 -6.45 -17.86
N LYS A 330 -9.77 -6.82 -19.00
CA LYS A 330 -9.38 -7.97 -19.81
C LYS A 330 -9.19 -7.54 -21.27
N GLY A 331 -8.12 -6.78 -21.49
CA GLY A 331 -7.83 -6.12 -22.76
C GLY A 331 -8.32 -4.68 -22.77
N GLY A 332 -8.20 -4.04 -23.93
CA GLY A 332 -8.66 -2.67 -24.16
C GLY A 332 -7.54 -1.64 -24.36
N ALA A 333 -6.28 -1.98 -24.07
CA ALA A 333 -5.14 -1.14 -24.44
C ALA A 333 -5.06 -0.98 -25.96
N SER A 334 -4.59 0.19 -26.40
CA SER A 334 -4.25 0.42 -27.80
C SER A 334 -3.13 -0.51 -28.25
N CYS A 335 -3.23 -1.07 -29.46
CA CYS A 335 -2.25 -1.96 -30.05
C CYS A 335 -2.16 -1.77 -31.56
N ASN A 336 -1.00 -2.08 -32.13
CA ASN A 336 -0.79 -2.18 -33.57
C ASN A 336 -0.65 -3.65 -34.01
N THR A 337 -0.10 -4.49 -33.16
CA THR A 337 0.19 -5.90 -33.47
C THR A 337 -0.19 -6.80 -32.29
N ASP A 338 -0.35 -8.09 -32.56
CA ASP A 338 -0.59 -9.08 -31.49
C ASP A 338 0.50 -9.05 -30.41
N ALA A 339 1.74 -8.68 -30.76
CA ALA A 339 2.85 -8.61 -29.81
C ALA A 339 2.58 -7.60 -28.67
N ASP A 340 1.88 -6.50 -28.96
CA ASP A 340 1.49 -5.49 -27.97
C ASP A 340 0.49 -6.04 -26.92
N CYS A 341 -0.17 -7.15 -27.26
CA CYS A 341 -1.16 -7.84 -26.43
C CYS A 341 -0.64 -9.18 -25.88
N GLY A 342 0.69 -9.33 -25.78
CA GLY A 342 1.33 -10.56 -25.32
C GLY A 342 1.42 -11.67 -26.37
N GLY A 343 1.29 -11.31 -27.65
CA GLY A 343 1.43 -12.22 -28.77
C GLY A 343 0.33 -13.28 -28.82
N THR A 344 0.51 -14.27 -29.69
CA THR A 344 -0.49 -15.30 -29.96
C THR A 344 -0.77 -16.24 -28.78
N THR A 345 -0.07 -16.13 -27.65
CA THR A 345 -0.29 -16.95 -26.46
C THR A 345 -1.22 -16.29 -25.44
N MET A 346 -1.12 -14.97 -25.27
CA MET A 346 -1.80 -14.25 -24.17
C MET A 346 -2.98 -13.41 -24.64
N GLY A 347 -2.92 -12.90 -25.87
CA GLY A 347 -3.93 -11.99 -26.40
C GLY A 347 -3.87 -11.89 -27.92
N SER A 348 -4.57 -10.90 -28.44
CA SER A 348 -4.53 -10.52 -29.85
C SER A 348 -4.94 -9.06 -30.00
N CYS A 349 -4.36 -8.38 -30.98
CA CYS A 349 -4.76 -7.03 -31.35
C CYS A 349 -5.95 -7.11 -32.32
N LEU A 350 -7.09 -6.55 -31.91
CA LEU A 350 -8.28 -6.49 -32.73
C LEU A 350 -8.14 -5.44 -33.85
N LEU A 351 -8.99 -5.55 -34.87
CA LEU A 351 -9.00 -4.63 -36.01
C LEU A 351 -9.29 -3.17 -35.63
N ASP A 352 -9.93 -2.93 -34.48
CA ASP A 352 -10.17 -1.60 -33.92
C ASP A 352 -8.97 -1.05 -33.13
N GLY A 353 -7.83 -1.74 -33.19
CA GLY A 353 -6.58 -1.35 -32.54
C GLY A 353 -6.61 -1.56 -31.03
N ARG A 354 -7.40 -2.51 -30.51
CA ARG A 354 -7.46 -2.80 -29.06
C ARG A 354 -7.09 -4.24 -28.72
N CYS A 355 -6.42 -4.42 -27.60
CA CYS A 355 -6.08 -5.75 -27.10
C CYS A 355 -7.32 -6.52 -26.64
N LYS A 356 -7.36 -7.81 -26.96
CA LYS A 356 -8.31 -8.79 -26.41
C LYS A 356 -7.55 -9.95 -25.78
N CYS A 357 -7.79 -10.19 -24.50
CA CYS A 357 -7.07 -11.24 -23.79
C CYS A 357 -7.67 -12.63 -24.04
N LYS A 358 -6.79 -13.63 -24.06
CA LYS A 358 -7.16 -15.04 -24.04
C LYS A 358 -7.50 -15.49 -22.63
N GLU A 359 -8.08 -16.68 -22.52
CA GLU A 359 -8.38 -17.31 -21.24
C GLU A 359 -7.11 -17.45 -20.38
N GLY A 360 -7.22 -17.18 -19.09
CA GLY A 360 -6.09 -17.20 -18.16
C GLY A 360 -5.22 -15.94 -18.20
N HIS A 361 -5.59 -14.92 -18.98
CA HIS A 361 -4.88 -13.64 -19.08
C HIS A 361 -5.81 -12.44 -18.83
N THR A 362 -5.24 -11.36 -18.29
CA THR A 362 -5.94 -10.14 -17.87
C THR A 362 -5.03 -8.92 -17.97
N GLY A 363 -5.56 -7.75 -17.62
CA GLY A 363 -4.90 -6.47 -17.77
C GLY A 363 -5.21 -5.86 -19.13
N PRO A 364 -4.91 -4.57 -19.32
CA PRO A 364 -5.25 -3.86 -20.55
C PRO A 364 -4.46 -4.39 -21.76
N THR A 365 -3.23 -4.90 -21.55
CA THR A 365 -2.34 -5.50 -22.57
C THR A 365 -2.21 -7.03 -22.50
N CYS A 366 -2.99 -7.70 -21.64
CA CYS A 366 -3.03 -9.17 -21.52
C CYS A 366 -1.75 -9.85 -21.00
N LEU A 367 -0.76 -9.09 -20.55
CA LEU A 367 0.51 -9.63 -20.05
C LEU A 367 0.41 -10.24 -18.64
N ALA A 368 -0.68 -9.98 -17.92
CA ALA A 368 -0.90 -10.52 -16.59
C ALA A 368 -1.71 -11.81 -16.65
N HIS A 369 -1.44 -12.76 -15.75
CA HIS A 369 -2.28 -13.95 -15.58
C HIS A 369 -3.57 -13.61 -14.82
N ASP A 370 -4.69 -14.16 -15.29
CA ASP A 370 -5.97 -14.15 -14.59
C ASP A 370 -5.96 -15.22 -13.48
N GLY A 371 -5.29 -14.91 -12.37
CA GLY A 371 -5.20 -15.78 -11.21
C GLY A 371 -6.43 -15.66 -10.32
N SER A 372 -7.37 -16.62 -10.42
CA SER A 372 -8.40 -16.82 -9.38
C SER A 372 -8.09 -18.10 -8.60
N TYR A 373 -7.64 -17.95 -7.35
CA TYR A 373 -7.42 -19.08 -6.47
C TYR A 373 -8.73 -19.47 -5.78
N LEU A 374 -9.59 -20.14 -6.54
CA LEU A 374 -10.68 -20.89 -5.95
C LEU A 374 -10.12 -22.26 -5.53
N LYS A 375 -9.53 -22.35 -4.32
CA LYS A 375 -9.63 -23.60 -3.55
C LYS A 375 -11.11 -23.97 -3.66
N LYS A 376 -11.49 -25.19 -4.07
CA LYS A 376 -12.90 -25.61 -4.27
C LYS A 376 -13.68 -25.46 -2.95
N TRP A 377 -14.05 -24.24 -2.60
CA TRP A 377 -14.96 -23.91 -1.53
C TRP A 377 -16.33 -24.16 -2.11
N ASN A 378 -17.13 -24.97 -1.43
CA ASN A 378 -18.47 -25.39 -1.85
C ASN A 378 -19.26 -24.16 -2.37
N THR A 379 -19.47 -24.10 -3.69
CA THR A 379 -19.83 -22.89 -4.45
C THR A 379 -21.29 -22.46 -4.27
N THR A 380 -22.00 -23.02 -3.31
CA THR A 380 -23.43 -22.76 -3.12
C THR A 380 -23.72 -21.38 -2.51
N ILE A 381 -22.74 -20.68 -1.92
CA ILE A 381 -22.98 -19.41 -1.21
C ILE A 381 -22.52 -18.17 -2.00
N ILE A 382 -21.58 -18.29 -2.94
CA ILE A 382 -21.00 -17.13 -3.64
C ILE A 382 -21.84 -16.70 -4.86
N ARG A 383 -22.67 -17.60 -5.42
CA ARG A 383 -23.50 -17.30 -6.61
C ARG A 383 -24.56 -16.21 -6.37
N ASP A 384 -24.93 -15.93 -5.13
CA ASP A 384 -26.05 -15.02 -4.84
C ASP A 384 -25.63 -13.58 -4.45
N THR A 385 -24.33 -13.29 -4.33
CA THR A 385 -23.87 -11.98 -3.76
C THR A 385 -23.14 -11.05 -4.72
N LEU A 386 -22.63 -11.56 -5.85
CA LEU A 386 -22.20 -10.73 -6.97
C LEU A 386 -23.28 -10.85 -8.04
N PRO A 387 -23.84 -9.75 -8.59
CA PRO A 387 -24.55 -9.90 -9.84
C PRO A 387 -23.56 -10.54 -10.80
N GLU A 388 -23.87 -11.74 -11.29
CA GLU A 388 -23.33 -12.17 -12.57
C GLU A 388 -23.48 -10.97 -13.48
N SER A 389 -22.38 -10.28 -13.78
CA SER A 389 -22.32 -9.44 -14.96
C SER A 389 -22.62 -10.43 -16.06
N LYS A 390 -23.89 -10.50 -16.47
CA LYS A 390 -24.33 -11.27 -17.60
C LYS A 390 -23.38 -10.89 -18.71
N MET A 391 -22.50 -11.83 -19.02
CA MET A 391 -21.58 -11.74 -20.12
C MET A 391 -22.50 -11.69 -21.33
N HIS A 392 -22.79 -10.46 -21.78
CA HIS A 392 -23.57 -10.25 -22.98
C HIS A 392 -22.62 -10.63 -24.11
N VAL A 393 -22.64 -11.90 -24.48
CA VAL A 393 -22.11 -12.38 -25.75
C VAL A 393 -23.12 -11.87 -26.78
N PRO A 394 -22.78 -10.90 -27.64
CA PRO A 394 -23.64 -10.57 -28.76
C PRO A 394 -23.63 -11.79 -29.68
N ASN A 395 -24.78 -12.43 -29.84
CA ASN A 395 -25.00 -13.38 -30.93
C ASN A 395 -25.17 -12.59 -32.22
N SER A 396 -24.12 -12.53 -33.03
CA SER A 396 -24.12 -12.67 -34.50
C SER A 396 -22.76 -12.24 -35.06
#